data_AF-A0AA37CKU5-F1
#
_entry.id   AF-A0AA37CKU5-F1
#
_cell.length_a   1.000
_cell.length_b   1.000
_cell.length_c   1.000
_cell.angle_alpha   90.00
_cell.angle_beta   90.00
_cell.angle_gamma   90.00
#
_symmetry.space_group_name_H-M   'P 1'
#
loop_
_entity.id
_entity.type
_entity.pdbx_description
1 polymer ?
#
loop_
_entity_poly.entity_id
_entity_poly.type
_entity_poly.pdbx_seq_one_letter_code
_entity_poly.pdbx_strand_id
1 'polypeptide(L)'
;MAHKFTKVLFAVEHDGKAYGIHLPADKLEKLLAEAALLSSSGSLELYPMPNQELFALAIQKPVEDRFKATKVGSVSDIPWPGDELLFIDAADEPGRDVLTRIHREEPEHKALCFIGAPPEWVSELVMTGHRVYELPAGTPIQIGQRALKPYSSSMGVRWLEVKYGETTIQLN
;
A
#
# COMPACT_ATOMS: atom_id res chain seq x y z
N MET A 1 13.21 -30.92 20.29
CA MET A 1 13.25 -29.44 20.27
C MET A 1 12.33 -29.00 19.14
N ALA A 2 11.26 -28.26 19.44
CA ALA A 2 10.28 -27.86 18.44
C ALA A 2 10.93 -26.94 17.40
N HIS A 3 10.92 -27.35 16.13
CA HIS A 3 11.32 -26.50 15.03
C HIS A 3 10.36 -25.30 14.98
N LYS A 4 10.81 -24.13 15.44
CA LYS A 4 10.09 -22.87 15.25
C LYS A 4 9.97 -22.64 13.74
N PHE A 5 8.77 -22.74 13.19
CA PHE A 5 8.49 -22.35 11.82
C PHE A 5 8.91 -20.88 11.65
N THR A 6 9.99 -20.63 10.91
CA THR A 6 10.53 -19.27 10.72
C THR A 6 9.85 -18.50 9.60
N LYS A 7 9.13 -19.19 8.70
CA LYS A 7 8.32 -18.59 7.63
C LYS A 7 7.15 -19.52 7.30
N VAL A 8 5.93 -19.00 7.38
CA VAL A 8 4.73 -19.71 6.89
C VAL A 8 4.12 -18.85 5.80
N LEU A 9 4.20 -19.32 4.56
CA LEU A 9 3.56 -18.71 3.40
C LEU A 9 2.16 -19.30 3.30
N PHE A 10 1.14 -18.43 3.28
CA PHE A 10 -0.23 -18.82 2.99
C PHE A 10 -0.57 -18.39 1.57
N ALA A 11 -1.07 -19.33 0.79
CA ALA A 11 -1.80 -19.04 -0.44
C ALA A 11 -3.29 -19.04 -0.07
N VAL A 12 -3.95 -17.90 -0.27
CA VAL A 12 -5.40 -17.77 -0.04
C VAL A 12 -6.05 -17.64 -1.40
N GLU A 13 -7.08 -18.45 -1.66
CA GLU A 13 -7.93 -18.29 -2.84
C GLU A 13 -9.14 -17.44 -2.47
N HIS A 14 -9.35 -16.32 -3.17
CA HIS A 14 -10.54 -15.48 -3.06
C HIS A 14 -11.10 -15.25 -4.47
N ASP A 15 -12.39 -15.51 -4.67
CA ASP A 15 -13.07 -15.44 -5.98
C ASP A 15 -12.33 -16.17 -7.13
N GLY A 16 -11.78 -17.35 -6.85
CA GLY A 16 -11.08 -18.16 -7.85
C GLY A 16 -9.66 -17.69 -8.18
N LYS A 17 -9.10 -16.74 -7.42
CA LYS A 17 -7.74 -16.20 -7.62
C LYS A 17 -6.86 -16.46 -6.40
N ALA A 18 -5.67 -16.98 -6.64
CA ALA A 18 -4.67 -17.24 -5.60
C ALA A 18 -3.87 -15.96 -5.25
N TYR A 19 -3.75 -15.69 -3.95
CA TYR A 19 -2.99 -14.58 -3.39
C TYR A 19 -1.91 -15.11 -2.45
N GLY A 20 -0.67 -14.67 -2.63
CA GLY A 20 0.42 -14.89 -1.67
C GLY A 20 0.52 -13.68 -0.73
N ILE A 21 0.19 -13.85 0.55
CA ILE A 21 0.23 -12.75 1.52
C ILE A 21 1.40 -12.97 2.48
N HIS A 22 2.30 -11.99 2.54
CA HIS A 22 3.35 -11.97 3.56
C HIS A 22 2.78 -11.37 4.85
N LEU A 23 2.53 -12.22 5.85
CA LEU A 23 2.00 -11.82 7.14
C LEU A 23 3.11 -11.70 8.19
N PRO A 24 3.24 -10.55 8.88
CA PRO A 24 4.01 -10.43 10.11
C PRO A 24 3.55 -11.45 11.17
N ALA A 25 4.46 -11.87 12.05
CA ALA A 25 4.23 -12.97 13.00
C ALA A 25 3.02 -12.76 13.93
N ASP A 26 2.80 -11.52 14.38
CA ASP A 26 1.68 -11.12 15.24
C ASP A 26 0.32 -11.22 14.52
N LYS A 27 0.29 -10.95 13.22
CA LYS A 27 -0.93 -11.09 12.40
C LYS A 27 -1.19 -12.55 12.03
N LEU A 28 -0.12 -13.33 11.84
CA LEU A 28 -0.22 -14.77 11.61
C LEU A 28 -0.85 -15.49 12.80
N GLU A 29 -0.41 -15.18 14.03
CA GLU A 29 -0.97 -15.78 15.24
C GLU A 29 -2.47 -15.50 15.39
N LYS A 30 -2.92 -14.28 15.08
CA LYS A 30 -4.35 -13.91 15.09
C LYS A 30 -5.16 -14.68 14.04
N LEU A 31 -4.64 -14.77 12.82
CA LEU A 31 -5.31 -15.47 11.73
C LEU A 31 -5.43 -16.98 12.02
N LEU A 32 -4.39 -17.59 12.59
CA LEU A 32 -4.45 -18.99 13.03
C LEU A 32 -5.43 -19.19 14.18
N ALA A 33 -5.52 -18.25 15.12
CA ALA A 33 -6.49 -18.30 16.20
C ALA A 33 -7.94 -18.21 15.68
N GLU A 34 -8.22 -17.30 14.73
CA GLU A 34 -9.54 -17.21 14.08
C GLU A 34 -9.87 -18.45 13.24
N ALA A 35 -8.91 -18.98 12.48
CA ALA A 35 -9.10 -20.20 11.70
C ALA A 35 -9.40 -21.41 12.58
N ALA A 36 -8.76 -21.51 13.75
CA ALA A 36 -9.02 -22.55 14.74
C ALA A 36 -10.42 -22.42 15.38
N LEU A 37 -10.94 -21.20 15.53
CA LEU A 37 -12.32 -20.97 15.99
C LEU A 37 -13.34 -21.38 14.93
N LEU A 38 -13.02 -21.20 13.65
CA LEU A 38 -13.90 -21.53 12.53
C LEU A 38 -13.87 -23.02 12.14
N SER A 39 -12.77 -23.73 12.42
CA SER A 39 -12.60 -25.17 12.17
C SER A 39 -12.34 -25.94 13.47
N SER A 40 -13.43 -26.32 14.14
CA SER A 40 -13.41 -27.00 15.47
C SER A 40 -12.69 -28.36 15.50
N SER A 41 -12.39 -28.95 14.34
CA SER A 41 -11.64 -30.22 14.23
C SER A 41 -10.12 -30.02 14.19
N GLY A 42 -9.63 -28.77 14.06
CA GLY A 42 -8.20 -28.48 13.92
C GLY A 42 -7.58 -29.00 12.62
N SER A 43 -8.39 -29.51 11.68
CA SER A 43 -7.92 -29.97 10.38
C SER A 43 -7.84 -28.80 9.42
N LEU A 44 -6.61 -28.44 9.04
CA LEU A 44 -6.35 -27.59 7.88
C LEU A 44 -6.42 -28.47 6.64
N GLU A 45 -7.61 -28.65 6.07
CA GLU A 45 -7.77 -29.36 4.81
C GLU A 45 -7.30 -28.46 3.66
N LEU A 46 -6.05 -28.67 3.24
CA LEU A 46 -5.48 -28.03 2.05
C LEU A 46 -6.06 -28.71 0.81
N TYR A 47 -7.21 -28.21 0.34
CA TYR A 47 -7.84 -28.65 -0.90
C TYR A 47 -8.01 -27.48 -1.89
N PRO A 48 -7.49 -27.61 -3.12
CA PRO A 48 -6.59 -28.67 -3.58
C PRO A 48 -5.21 -28.61 -2.89
N MET A 49 -4.56 -29.77 -2.78
CA MET A 49 -3.14 -29.84 -2.40
C MET A 49 -2.35 -28.85 -3.27
N PRO A 50 -1.55 -27.94 -2.69
CA PRO A 50 -0.78 -27.00 -3.47
C PRO A 50 0.13 -27.79 -4.42
N ASN A 51 -0.10 -27.65 -5.73
CA ASN A 51 0.75 -28.28 -6.73
C ASN A 51 2.12 -27.57 -6.73
N GLN A 52 3.13 -28.16 -7.39
CA GLN A 52 4.48 -27.56 -7.47
C GLN A 52 4.45 -26.13 -8.03
N GLU A 53 3.45 -25.78 -8.84
CA GLU A 53 3.25 -24.43 -9.39
C GLU A 53 2.82 -23.43 -8.32
N LEU A 54 1.92 -23.80 -7.41
CA LEU A 54 1.53 -22.97 -6.25
C LEU A 54 2.70 -22.73 -5.30
N PHE A 55 3.52 -23.75 -5.06
CA PHE A 55 4.77 -23.58 -4.33
C PHE A 55 5.75 -22.67 -5.08
N ALA A 56 5.89 -22.83 -6.39
CA ALA A 56 6.73 -21.96 -7.21
C ALA A 56 6.24 -20.51 -7.22
N LEU A 57 4.93 -20.26 -7.17
CA LEU A 57 4.34 -18.91 -7.02
C LEU A 57 4.61 -18.31 -5.63
N ALA A 58 4.56 -19.10 -4.58
CA ALA A 58 4.88 -18.66 -3.21
C ALA A 58 6.38 -18.46 -2.97
N ILE A 59 7.23 -19.23 -3.66
CA ILE A 59 8.70 -19.18 -3.58
C ILE A 59 9.30 -18.22 -4.61
N GLN A 60 8.57 -17.87 -5.67
CA GLN A 60 8.89 -16.72 -6.50
C GLN A 60 8.97 -15.54 -5.54
N LYS A 61 10.22 -15.16 -5.21
CA LYS A 61 10.50 -13.86 -4.63
C LYS A 61 9.63 -12.92 -5.44
N PRO A 62 8.72 -12.16 -4.81
CA PRO A 62 8.10 -11.08 -5.54
C PRO A 62 9.27 -10.33 -6.14
N VAL A 63 9.30 -10.25 -7.48
CA VAL A 63 10.33 -9.49 -8.18
C VAL A 63 10.37 -8.18 -7.42
N GLU A 64 11.47 -7.85 -6.78
CA GLU A 64 11.51 -6.76 -5.78
C GLU A 64 11.03 -5.42 -6.40
N ASP A 65 10.97 -5.36 -7.73
CA ASP A 65 10.43 -4.27 -8.53
C ASP A 65 8.89 -4.25 -8.71
N ARG A 66 8.17 -5.34 -8.45
CA ARG A 66 6.69 -5.39 -8.53
C ARG A 66 6.01 -4.61 -7.41
N PHE A 67 6.71 -4.38 -6.30
CA PHE A 67 6.18 -3.64 -5.15
C PHE A 67 6.81 -2.27 -4.99
N LYS A 68 7.48 -1.77 -6.04
CA LYS A 68 7.98 -0.42 -6.08
C LYS A 68 7.00 0.49 -6.81
N ALA A 69 7.02 1.76 -6.44
CA ALA A 69 6.34 2.78 -7.22
C ALA A 69 6.87 2.79 -8.66
N THR A 70 5.98 3.02 -9.62
CA THR A 70 6.34 3.10 -11.04
C THR A 70 7.03 4.43 -11.28
N LYS A 71 8.31 4.40 -11.65
CA LYS A 71 9.06 5.62 -11.96
C LYS A 71 8.58 6.22 -13.28
N VAL A 72 8.25 7.49 -13.27
CA VAL A 72 7.83 8.28 -14.43
C VAL A 72 8.67 9.56 -14.53
N GLY A 73 8.89 10.05 -15.74
CA GLY A 73 9.68 11.27 -15.95
C GLY A 73 8.88 12.54 -15.71
N SER A 74 7.57 12.48 -15.97
CA SER A 74 6.66 13.60 -15.85
C SER A 74 5.25 13.15 -15.45
N VAL A 75 4.45 14.10 -14.96
CA VAL A 75 3.02 13.85 -14.64
C VAL A 75 2.24 13.44 -15.89
N SER A 76 2.63 13.92 -17.07
CA SER A 76 1.98 13.62 -18.35
C SER A 76 2.09 12.14 -18.76
N ASP A 77 3.03 11.40 -18.18
CA ASP A 77 3.22 9.96 -18.43
C ASP A 77 2.24 9.10 -17.63
N ILE A 78 1.46 9.71 -16.74
CA ILE A 78 0.51 9.03 -15.86
C ILE A 78 -0.85 8.96 -16.57
N PRO A 79 -1.49 7.78 -16.68
CA PRO A 79 -2.70 7.60 -17.49
C PRO A 79 -3.99 8.09 -16.82
N TRP A 80 -3.90 9.03 -15.88
CA TRP A 80 -5.04 9.66 -15.20
C TRP A 80 -4.92 11.18 -15.21
N PRO A 81 -6.04 11.91 -15.25
CA PRO A 81 -6.05 13.36 -15.16
C PRO A 81 -5.63 13.84 -13.75
N GLY A 82 -5.09 15.06 -13.67
CA GLY A 82 -4.44 15.56 -12.45
C GLY A 82 -5.34 15.76 -11.22
N ASP A 83 -6.66 15.78 -11.38
CA ASP A 83 -7.67 15.83 -10.32
C ASP A 83 -7.99 14.44 -9.72
N GLU A 84 -7.69 13.37 -10.46
CA GLU A 84 -7.76 11.99 -9.98
C GLU A 84 -6.46 11.50 -9.32
N LEU A 85 -5.40 12.30 -9.45
CA LEU A 85 -4.10 12.07 -8.84
C LEU A 85 -4.01 12.75 -7.48
N LEU A 86 -3.43 12.03 -6.52
CA LEU A 86 -3.07 12.59 -5.23
C LEU A 86 -1.54 12.65 -5.09
N PHE A 87 -1.02 13.88 -5.01
CA PHE A 87 0.41 14.14 -4.89
C PHE A 87 0.87 14.12 -3.43
N ILE A 88 1.99 13.48 -3.17
CA ILE A 88 2.62 13.40 -1.85
C ILE A 88 4.10 13.74 -2.04
N ASP A 89 4.56 14.81 -1.41
CA ASP A 89 5.97 15.18 -1.49
C ASP A 89 6.78 14.39 -0.47
N ALA A 90 7.79 13.64 -0.93
CA ALA A 90 8.64 12.88 -0.03
C ALA A 90 9.49 13.78 0.86
N ALA A 91 9.76 15.03 0.44
CA ALA A 91 10.47 16.01 1.25
C ALA A 91 9.68 16.46 2.49
N ASP A 92 8.35 16.24 2.51
CA ASP A 92 7.50 16.50 3.68
C ASP A 92 7.55 15.35 4.72
N GLU A 93 8.36 14.32 4.48
CA GLU A 93 8.58 13.15 5.36
C GLU A 93 7.26 12.44 5.79
N PRO A 94 6.45 11.93 4.83
CA PRO A 94 5.17 11.32 5.15
C PRO A 94 5.31 10.04 5.99
N GLY A 95 4.66 10.05 7.16
CA GLY A 95 4.66 8.98 8.14
C GLY A 95 3.61 7.88 7.87
N ARG A 96 3.52 6.93 8.81
CA ARG A 96 2.54 5.82 8.73
C ARG A 96 1.09 6.26 8.92
N ASP A 97 0.87 7.47 9.43
CA ASP A 97 -0.43 8.11 9.51
C ASP A 97 -1.00 8.41 8.12
N VAL A 98 -0.16 8.84 7.17
CA VAL A 98 -0.53 9.02 5.75
C VAL A 98 -0.96 7.69 5.13
N LEU A 99 -0.17 6.63 5.33
CA LEU A 99 -0.51 5.27 4.89
C LEU A 99 -1.89 4.83 5.41
N THR A 100 -2.13 5.04 6.70
CA THR A 100 -3.41 4.67 7.35
C THR A 100 -4.59 5.43 6.75
N ARG A 101 -4.38 6.70 6.38
CA ARG A 101 -5.39 7.54 5.75
C ARG A 101 -5.73 7.05 4.34
N ILE A 102 -4.71 6.74 3.54
CA ILE A 102 -4.85 6.23 2.17
C ILE A 102 -5.63 4.90 2.15
N HIS A 103 -5.33 3.97 3.08
CA HIS A 103 -6.07 2.71 3.19
C HIS A 103 -7.55 2.88 3.60
N ARG A 104 -7.92 4.01 4.20
CA ARG A 104 -9.32 4.35 4.49
C ARG A 104 -10.02 4.99 3.30
N GLU A 105 -9.36 5.07 2.15
CA GLU A 105 -9.82 5.78 0.95
C GLU A 105 -10.09 7.27 1.20
N GLU A 106 -9.42 7.84 2.20
CA GLU A 106 -9.52 9.24 2.59
C GLU A 106 -8.17 9.95 2.33
N PRO A 107 -8.04 10.76 1.28
CA PRO A 107 -9.07 11.15 0.31
C PRO A 107 -9.20 10.21 -0.89
N GLU A 108 -10.32 10.31 -1.62
CA GLU A 108 -10.56 9.52 -2.83
C GLU A 108 -9.52 9.86 -3.92
N HIS A 109 -8.94 8.82 -4.53
CA HIS A 109 -7.91 8.95 -5.55
C HIS A 109 -7.92 7.73 -6.49
N LYS A 110 -7.48 7.90 -7.73
CA LYS A 110 -7.22 6.77 -8.66
C LYS A 110 -5.77 6.33 -8.61
N ALA A 111 -4.85 7.26 -8.38
CA ALA A 111 -3.43 6.97 -8.23
C ALA A 111 -2.74 7.94 -7.27
N LEU A 112 -1.66 7.46 -6.69
CA LEU A 112 -0.79 8.17 -5.76
C LEU A 112 0.51 8.54 -6.46
N CYS A 113 0.93 9.79 -6.33
CA CYS A 113 2.14 10.32 -6.98
C CYS A 113 3.11 10.83 -5.92
N PHE A 114 4.19 10.09 -5.67
CA PHE A 114 5.26 10.52 -4.78
C PHE A 114 6.26 11.38 -5.54
N ILE A 115 6.51 12.59 -5.06
CA ILE A 115 7.52 13.49 -5.61
C ILE A 115 8.82 13.23 -4.85
N GLY A 116 9.85 12.73 -5.54
CA GLY A 116 11.07 12.25 -4.91
C GLY A 116 10.97 10.79 -4.47
N ALA A 117 12.00 10.33 -3.74
CA ALA A 117 12.12 8.93 -3.34
C ALA A 117 11.01 8.57 -2.32
N PRO A 118 10.10 7.62 -2.63
CA PRO A 118 9.03 7.25 -1.73
C PRO A 118 9.57 6.56 -0.45
N PRO A 119 8.90 6.72 0.71
CA PRO A 119 9.22 5.96 1.91
C PRO A 119 9.10 4.45 1.71
N GLU A 120 9.78 3.65 2.53
CA GLU A 120 9.77 2.18 2.42
C GLU A 120 8.37 1.56 2.53
N TRP A 121 7.50 2.17 3.34
CA TRP A 121 6.12 1.70 3.55
C TRP A 121 5.24 1.83 2.31
N VAL A 122 5.67 2.57 1.27
CA VAL A 122 4.95 2.68 0.00
C VAL A 122 4.84 1.33 -0.71
N SER A 123 5.76 0.40 -0.45
CA SER A 123 5.63 -0.97 -0.93
C SER A 123 4.35 -1.65 -0.47
N GLU A 124 3.86 -1.33 0.74
CA GLU A 124 2.58 -1.84 1.26
C GLU A 124 1.40 -1.35 0.41
N LEU A 125 1.41 -0.08 -0.02
CA LEU A 125 0.37 0.46 -0.89
C LEU A 125 0.29 -0.28 -2.22
N VAL A 126 1.44 -0.51 -2.86
CA VAL A 126 1.51 -1.24 -4.12
C VAL A 126 1.03 -2.69 -3.94
N MET A 127 1.41 -3.33 -2.83
CA MET A 127 0.94 -4.68 -2.48
C MET A 127 -0.58 -4.75 -2.28
N THR A 128 -1.19 -3.72 -1.69
CA THR A 128 -2.64 -3.62 -1.51
C THR A 128 -3.40 -3.20 -2.78
N GLY A 129 -2.69 -3.02 -3.91
CA GLY A 129 -3.29 -2.76 -5.22
C GLY A 129 -3.44 -1.29 -5.58
N HIS A 130 -2.95 -0.35 -4.75
CA HIS A 130 -2.92 1.06 -5.13
C HIS A 130 -1.98 1.28 -6.31
N ARG A 131 -2.36 2.19 -7.20
CA ARG A 131 -1.52 2.65 -8.31
C ARG A 131 -0.59 3.72 -7.78
N VAL A 132 0.71 3.43 -7.69
CA VAL A 132 1.70 4.34 -7.12
C VAL A 132 2.77 4.69 -8.15
N TYR A 133 3.03 5.99 -8.29
CA TYR A 133 4.02 6.56 -9.18
C TYR A 133 5.09 7.32 -8.41
N GLU A 134 6.33 7.24 -8.88
CA GLU A 134 7.47 8.02 -8.39
C GLU A 134 7.84 9.05 -9.47
N LEU A 135 7.77 10.33 -9.10
CA LEU A 135 8.19 11.47 -9.91
C LEU A 135 9.56 11.98 -9.44
N PRO A 136 10.34 12.65 -10.30
CA PRO A 136 11.61 13.25 -9.91
C PRO A 136 11.44 14.24 -8.74
N ALA A 137 12.44 14.31 -7.87
CA ALA A 137 12.44 15.30 -6.79
C ALA A 137 12.37 16.73 -7.38
N GLY A 138 11.61 17.61 -6.73
CA GLY A 138 11.41 18.98 -7.21
C GLY A 138 10.42 19.13 -8.37
N THR A 139 9.70 18.06 -8.76
CA THR A 139 8.59 18.17 -9.72
C THR A 139 7.55 19.16 -9.20
N PRO A 140 7.23 20.24 -9.93
CA PRO A 140 6.28 21.23 -9.47
C PRO A 140 4.84 20.70 -9.55
N ILE A 141 4.07 20.91 -8.49
CA ILE A 141 2.63 20.67 -8.47
C ILE A 141 1.94 21.86 -9.16
N GLN A 142 1.11 21.58 -10.15
CA GLN A 142 0.38 22.59 -10.92
C GLN A 142 -0.87 23.07 -10.18
N ILE A 143 -1.33 24.27 -10.55
CA ILE A 143 -2.60 24.83 -10.06
C ILE A 143 -3.74 23.86 -10.39
N GLY A 144 -4.60 23.59 -9.41
CA GLY A 144 -5.74 22.69 -9.50
C GLY A 144 -5.45 21.24 -9.13
N GLN A 145 -4.17 20.85 -9.00
CA GLN A 145 -3.81 19.49 -8.57
C GLN A 145 -3.94 19.32 -7.05
N ARG A 146 -4.27 18.10 -6.64
CA ARG A 146 -4.55 17.74 -5.25
C ARG A 146 -3.31 17.15 -4.60
N ALA A 147 -2.92 17.66 -3.44
CA ALA A 147 -1.76 17.19 -2.71
C ALA A 147 -2.08 16.94 -1.24
N LEU A 148 -1.42 15.97 -0.62
CA LEU A 148 -1.38 15.86 0.83
C LEU A 148 -0.22 16.69 1.36
N LYS A 149 -0.51 17.62 2.27
CA LYS A 149 0.48 18.48 2.92
C LYS A 149 0.41 18.39 4.44
N PRO A 150 1.56 18.42 5.14
CA PRO A 150 1.57 18.47 6.59
C PRO A 150 1.17 19.86 7.06
N TYR A 151 0.28 19.91 8.04
CA TYR A 151 -0.18 21.11 8.70
C TYR A 151 0.11 21.01 10.19
N SER A 152 0.97 21.89 10.68
CA SER A 152 1.32 21.94 12.10
C SER A 152 0.21 22.65 12.89
N SER A 153 -0.39 21.93 13.84
CA SER A 153 -1.40 22.46 14.76
C SER A 153 -0.96 22.33 16.21
N SER A 154 -1.70 22.97 17.12
CA SER A 154 -1.49 22.82 18.58
C SER A 154 -1.67 21.38 19.08
N MET A 155 -2.30 20.51 18.29
CA MET A 155 -2.55 19.09 18.59
C MET A 155 -1.55 18.16 17.89
N GLY A 156 -0.52 18.70 17.23
CA GLY A 156 0.44 17.96 16.41
C GLY A 156 0.30 18.20 14.91
N VAL A 157 1.04 17.43 14.12
CA VAL A 157 1.00 17.49 12.65
C VAL A 157 -0.21 16.73 12.14
N ARG A 158 -0.99 17.37 11.27
CA ARG A 158 -2.12 16.75 10.54
C ARG A 158 -1.84 16.81 9.05
N TRP A 159 -2.16 15.76 8.32
CA TRP A 159 -2.09 15.76 6.87
C TRP A 159 -3.42 16.19 6.28
N LEU A 160 -3.39 17.23 5.46
CA LEU A 160 -4.56 17.80 4.83
C LEU A 160 -4.47 17.65 3.32
N GLU A 161 -5.58 17.34 2.70
CA GLU A 161 -5.70 17.50 1.25
C GLU A 161 -5.79 18.99 0.94
N VAL A 162 -4.93 19.45 0.04
CA VAL A 162 -4.93 20.81 -0.48
C VAL A 162 -5.00 20.77 -1.99
N LYS A 163 -5.74 21.71 -2.58
CA LYS A 163 -5.74 21.91 -4.02
C LYS A 163 -4.87 23.10 -4.36
N TYR A 164 -3.78 22.88 -5.08
CA TYR A 164 -2.75 23.89 -5.31
C TYR A 164 -3.35 25.10 -6.06
N GLY A 165 -3.05 26.32 -5.60
CA GLY A 165 -3.58 27.55 -6.20
C GLY A 165 -5.01 27.92 -5.78
N GLU A 166 -5.72 27.07 -5.03
CA GLU A 166 -6.94 27.48 -4.32
C GLU A 166 -6.55 28.01 -2.93
N THR A 167 -6.95 29.24 -2.61
CA THR A 167 -6.59 29.93 -1.35
C THR A 167 -7.35 29.40 -0.15
N THR A 168 -8.33 28.54 -0.37
CA THR A 168 -9.21 27.98 0.66
C THR A 168 -8.71 26.59 1.03
N ILE A 169 -7.94 26.48 2.11
CA ILE A 169 -7.71 25.17 2.74
C ILE A 169 -9.07 24.72 3.28
N GLN A 170 -9.74 23.81 2.57
CA GLN A 170 -10.94 23.16 3.10
C GLN A 170 -10.49 22.14 4.15
N LEU A 171 -10.58 22.55 5.42
CA LEU A 171 -10.51 21.64 6.55
C LEU A 171 -11.82 20.85 6.56
N ASN A 172 -11.85 19.69 5.91
CA ASN A 172 -12.90 18.69 6.13
C ASN A 172 -12.82 18.15 7.57
#